data_AF-A0A7C3LBB7-F1
#
_entry.id   AF-A0A7C3LBB7-F1
#
_cell.length_a   1.000
_cell.length_b   1.000
_cell.length_c   1.000
_cell.angle_alpha   90.00
_cell.angle_beta   90.00
_cell.angle_gamma   90.00
#
_symmetry.space_group_name_H-M   'P 1'
#
loop_
_entity.id
_entity.type
_entity.pdbx_description
1 polymer ?
#
loop_
_entity_poly.entity_id
_entity_poly.type
_entity_poly.pdbx_seq_one_letter_code
_entity_poly.pdbx_strand_id
1 'polypeptide(L)'
;MMRALATTSFAARWRRFTAPALAIFITLPLAGCGGGASTEALPNTGGAQAVTYTGPAPATADVQAFKLNVWDNLSAGNRCGACHGASGPAAPAFVREDDVNLAYALANPLVDLSSPADSRLVTKVAGGHNCWLASDSACGAVIAAYIEAWASGSAAGGGRQIQLVAPPDKDPGASKNFPDDSAQFSTTVHPLLTANCAGCHDDAAATPQAPFFAAADVDAAYGAAKAKIDLDNPANSRLVVRLRNEFHNCWSADCQSDADA
;
A
#
# COMPACT_ATOMS: atom_id res chain seq x y z
N MET A 1 11.83 71.06 38.03
CA MET A 1 10.83 71.80 37.23
C MET A 1 9.68 70.85 36.96
N MET A 2 8.44 71.29 37.25
CA MET A 2 7.14 70.74 36.81
C MET A 2 6.79 69.29 37.20
N ARG A 3 5.58 68.97 37.66
CA ARG A 3 4.40 69.74 38.10
C ARG A 3 3.52 68.68 38.79
N ALA A 4 3.08 68.95 40.02
CA ALA A 4 2.26 68.04 40.81
C ALA A 4 0.81 67.99 40.30
N LEU A 5 0.22 66.79 40.34
CA LEU A 5 -1.19 66.54 40.07
C LEU A 5 -2.05 67.11 41.21
N ALA A 6 -3.14 67.79 40.84
CA ALA A 6 -4.19 68.17 41.77
C ALA A 6 -5.55 67.66 41.27
N THR A 7 -6.23 67.04 42.22
CA THR A 7 -7.56 66.46 42.30
C THR A 7 -8.71 67.34 41.77
N THR A 8 -9.75 66.71 41.22
CA THR A 8 -11.15 67.05 41.57
C THR A 8 -12.06 65.84 41.39
N SER A 9 -12.70 65.43 42.49
CA SER A 9 -13.87 64.55 42.52
C SER A 9 -15.10 65.31 42.03
N PHE A 10 -15.91 64.69 41.18
CA PHE A 10 -17.31 65.05 41.01
C PHE A 10 -18.15 63.77 41.05
N ALA A 11 -18.77 63.55 42.20
CA ALA A 11 -19.91 62.65 42.35
C ALA A 11 -21.22 63.45 42.18
N ALA A 12 -22.28 62.69 41.86
CA ALA A 12 -23.68 63.08 41.65
C ALA A 12 -24.00 63.45 40.19
N ARG A 13 -25.04 62.89 39.57
CA ARG A 13 -26.36 62.64 40.14
C ARG A 13 -27.14 61.73 39.19
N TRP A 14 -27.70 60.65 39.72
CA TRP A 14 -28.65 59.80 39.02
C TRP A 14 -29.88 60.61 38.60
N ARG A 15 -30.17 60.59 37.29
CA ARG A 15 -31.52 60.83 36.77
C ARG A 15 -31.97 59.54 36.10
N ARG A 16 -32.94 58.89 36.75
CA ARG A 16 -33.69 57.75 36.24
C ARG A 16 -34.47 58.21 35.02
N PHE A 17 -34.12 57.70 33.85
CA PHE A 17 -35.02 57.66 32.70
C PHE A 17 -35.34 56.20 32.41
N THR A 18 -36.57 55.83 32.76
CA THR A 18 -37.24 54.60 32.38
C THR A 18 -37.60 54.67 30.89
N ALA A 19 -37.02 53.80 30.06
CA ALA A 19 -37.50 53.46 28.72
C ALA A 19 -36.88 52.11 28.29
N PRO A 20 -37.57 51.32 27.46
CA PRO A 20 -37.74 49.88 27.65
C PRO A 20 -36.55 49.04 27.18
N ALA A 21 -36.34 47.92 27.86
CA ALA A 21 -35.41 46.88 27.47
C ALA A 21 -35.81 46.27 26.12
N LEU A 22 -35.13 46.69 25.06
CA LEU A 22 -35.10 45.94 23.80
C LEU A 22 -33.94 44.95 23.91
N ALA A 23 -34.25 43.72 24.35
CA ALA A 23 -33.31 42.61 24.35
C ALA A 23 -33.00 42.24 22.89
N ILE A 24 -31.94 42.81 22.34
CA ILE A 24 -31.35 42.34 21.08
C ILE A 24 -30.60 41.05 21.42
N PHE A 25 -31.24 39.92 21.14
CA PHE A 25 -30.58 38.62 21.07
C PHE A 25 -29.65 38.63 19.85
N ILE A 26 -28.37 38.88 20.08
CA ILE A 26 -27.32 38.64 19.09
C ILE A 26 -27.16 37.11 19.00
N THR A 27 -27.80 36.50 18.02
CA THR A 27 -27.48 35.14 17.61
C THR A 27 -26.17 35.18 16.82
N LEU A 28 -25.06 34.86 17.46
CA LEU A 28 -23.83 34.47 16.75
C LEU A 28 -24.15 33.17 16.00
N PRO A 29 -24.09 33.13 14.65
CA PRO A 29 -23.98 31.84 13.99
C PRO A 29 -22.64 31.24 14.39
N LEU A 30 -22.65 30.11 15.09
CA LEU A 30 -21.47 29.25 15.15
C LEU A 30 -21.20 28.83 13.71
N ALA A 31 -20.24 29.49 13.06
CA ALA A 31 -19.59 28.96 11.87
C ALA A 31 -18.81 27.72 12.31
N GLY A 32 -19.49 26.56 12.31
CA GLY A 32 -18.81 25.29 12.36
C GLY A 32 -17.83 25.22 11.19
N CYS A 33 -16.57 24.89 11.49
CA CYS A 33 -15.62 24.44 10.49
C CYS A 33 -16.09 23.06 9.99
N GLY A 34 -17.15 23.06 9.20
CA GLY A 34 -17.62 21.92 8.41
C GLY A 34 -17.08 22.06 7.00
N GLY A 35 -15.77 22.28 6.86
CA GLY A 35 -15.09 22.07 5.59
C GLY A 35 -15.09 20.56 5.36
N GLY A 36 -16.11 20.06 4.65
CA GLY A 36 -16.11 18.68 4.19
C GLY A 36 -14.80 18.45 3.46
N ALA A 37 -14.00 17.50 3.94
CA ALA A 37 -12.86 17.01 3.17
C ALA A 37 -13.37 16.68 1.76
N SER A 38 -12.55 16.99 0.75
CA SER A 38 -12.80 16.52 -0.61
C SER A 38 -13.16 15.04 -0.53
N THR A 39 -14.35 14.69 -1.02
CA THR A 39 -14.69 13.29 -1.19
C THR A 39 -13.74 12.74 -2.23
N GLU A 40 -12.78 11.92 -1.82
CA GLU A 40 -12.11 11.03 -2.75
C GLU A 40 -13.20 10.20 -3.45
N ALA A 41 -13.14 10.14 -4.78
CA ALA A 41 -13.98 9.22 -5.50
C ALA A 41 -13.66 7.82 -4.98
N LEU A 42 -14.67 7.14 -4.43
CA LEU A 42 -14.57 5.70 -4.17
C LEU A 42 -14.07 5.04 -5.48
N PRO A 43 -13.20 4.02 -5.40
CA PRO A 43 -12.84 3.26 -6.58
C PRO A 43 -14.10 2.91 -7.35
N ASN A 44 -14.14 3.20 -8.64
CA ASN A 44 -15.27 2.80 -9.48
C ASN A 44 -15.27 1.26 -9.53
N THR A 45 -16.04 0.65 -8.62
CA THR A 45 -16.34 -0.78 -8.59
C THR A 45 -17.42 -1.13 -9.60
N GLY A 46 -17.77 -0.21 -10.51
CA GLY A 46 -18.58 -0.50 -11.68
C GLY A 46 -17.98 -1.70 -12.39
N GLY A 47 -18.62 -2.84 -12.18
CA GLY A 47 -18.34 -4.06 -12.92
C GLY A 47 -18.36 -3.73 -14.41
N ALA A 48 -17.60 -4.48 -15.19
CA ALA A 48 -17.66 -4.37 -16.64
C ALA A 48 -19.14 -4.39 -17.07
N GLN A 49 -19.52 -3.42 -17.91
CA GLN A 49 -20.84 -3.51 -18.56
C GLN A 49 -20.86 -4.81 -19.35
N ALA A 50 -21.89 -5.64 -19.13
CA ALA A 50 -21.98 -6.94 -19.76
C ALA A 50 -21.99 -6.78 -21.29
N VAL A 51 -20.93 -7.24 -21.95
CA VAL A 51 -20.90 -7.36 -23.41
C VAL A 51 -21.75 -8.57 -23.78
N THR A 52 -22.78 -8.37 -24.61
CA THR A 52 -23.57 -9.49 -25.12
C THR A 52 -22.73 -10.24 -26.14
N TYR A 53 -22.20 -11.39 -25.74
CA TYR A 53 -21.40 -12.26 -26.61
C TYR A 53 -22.30 -13.10 -27.53
N THR A 54 -22.12 -12.98 -28.84
CA THR A 54 -22.89 -13.73 -29.86
C THR A 54 -22.01 -14.65 -30.72
N GLY A 55 -20.73 -14.78 -30.39
CA GLY A 55 -19.77 -15.61 -31.13
C GLY A 55 -19.89 -17.10 -30.84
N PRO A 56 -19.03 -17.93 -31.45
CA PRO A 56 -18.97 -19.37 -31.18
C PRO A 56 -18.76 -19.67 -29.69
N ALA A 57 -19.31 -20.79 -29.22
CA ALA A 57 -19.05 -21.22 -27.85
C ALA A 57 -17.55 -21.48 -27.61
N PRO A 58 -17.06 -21.36 -26.35
CA PRO A 58 -15.71 -21.75 -26.00
C PRO A 58 -15.42 -23.20 -26.43
N ALA A 59 -14.34 -23.40 -27.18
CA ALA A 59 -13.97 -24.70 -27.73
C ALA A 59 -13.40 -25.66 -26.68
N THR A 60 -12.88 -25.14 -25.56
CA THR A 60 -12.31 -25.91 -24.46
C THR A 60 -12.71 -25.32 -23.10
N ALA A 61 -12.54 -26.11 -22.03
CA ALA A 61 -12.73 -25.64 -20.66
C ALA A 61 -11.79 -24.48 -20.31
N ASP A 62 -10.59 -24.46 -20.86
CA ASP A 62 -9.63 -23.38 -20.66
C ASP A 62 -10.06 -22.08 -21.36
N VAL A 63 -10.60 -22.17 -22.58
CA VAL A 63 -11.22 -21.00 -23.26
C VAL A 63 -12.43 -20.51 -22.47
N GLN A 64 -13.22 -21.41 -21.90
CA GLN A 64 -14.35 -21.05 -21.04
C GLN A 64 -13.88 -20.33 -19.76
N ALA A 65 -12.78 -20.78 -19.14
CA ALA A 65 -12.20 -20.14 -17.97
C ALA A 65 -11.60 -18.77 -18.32
N PHE A 66 -10.91 -18.63 -19.45
CA PHE A 66 -10.46 -17.34 -19.99
C PHE A 66 -11.64 -16.40 -20.19
N LYS A 67 -12.74 -16.90 -20.78
CA LYS A 67 -13.93 -16.10 -21.03
C LYS A 67 -14.46 -15.47 -19.75
N LEU A 68 -14.72 -16.32 -18.74
CA LEU A 68 -15.36 -15.91 -17.48
C LEU A 68 -14.48 -14.97 -16.65
N ASN A 69 -13.17 -15.22 -16.64
CA ASN A 69 -12.28 -14.56 -15.70
C ASN A 69 -11.56 -13.36 -16.32
N VAL A 70 -11.26 -13.38 -17.62
CA VAL A 70 -10.51 -12.31 -18.29
C VAL A 70 -11.38 -11.57 -19.30
N TRP A 71 -11.94 -12.28 -20.29
CA TRP A 71 -12.64 -11.63 -21.40
C TRP A 71 -13.88 -10.86 -20.93
N ASP A 72 -14.75 -11.47 -20.12
CA ASP A 72 -15.99 -10.85 -19.62
C ASP A 72 -15.70 -9.57 -18.79
N ASN A 73 -14.51 -9.48 -18.17
CA ASN A 73 -14.09 -8.33 -17.36
C ASN A 73 -13.42 -7.21 -18.16
N LEU A 74 -12.85 -7.52 -19.33
CA LEU A 74 -12.01 -6.58 -20.10
C LEU A 74 -12.60 -6.20 -21.47
N SER A 75 -13.57 -6.95 -21.98
CA SER A 75 -14.15 -6.74 -23.32
C SER A 75 -15.07 -5.53 -23.43
N ALA A 76 -15.49 -4.94 -22.31
CA ALA A 76 -16.31 -3.74 -22.33
C ALA A 76 -15.56 -2.55 -23.00
N GLY A 77 -16.33 -1.69 -23.69
CA GLY A 77 -15.76 -0.53 -24.41
C GLY A 77 -15.02 0.47 -23.50
N ASN A 78 -15.45 0.60 -22.24
CA ASN A 78 -14.78 1.42 -21.23
C ASN A 78 -13.61 0.69 -20.52
N ARG A 79 -13.16 -0.43 -21.09
CA ARG A 79 -12.02 -1.24 -20.66
C ARG A 79 -11.08 -1.41 -21.86
N CYS A 80 -10.76 -2.64 -22.22
CA CYS A 80 -9.86 -2.95 -23.33
C CYS A 80 -10.61 -3.03 -24.67
N GLY A 81 -11.92 -3.28 -24.65
CA GLY A 81 -12.72 -3.61 -25.83
C GLY A 81 -12.78 -2.56 -26.93
N ALA A 82 -12.76 -1.26 -26.57
CA ALA A 82 -12.81 -0.19 -27.59
C ALA A 82 -11.57 -0.17 -28.49
N CYS A 83 -10.41 -0.62 -27.98
CA CYS A 83 -9.15 -0.60 -28.71
C CYS A 83 -8.73 -1.99 -29.17
N HIS A 84 -8.90 -3.01 -28.33
CA HIS A 84 -8.45 -4.38 -28.54
C HIS A 84 -9.58 -5.37 -28.87
N GLY A 85 -10.74 -4.85 -29.29
CA GLY A 85 -11.87 -5.61 -29.85
C GLY A 85 -11.65 -5.98 -31.33
N ALA A 86 -12.60 -6.70 -31.93
CA ALA A 86 -12.50 -7.19 -33.31
C ALA A 86 -12.39 -6.05 -34.35
N SER A 87 -13.10 -4.97 -34.08
CA SER A 87 -13.12 -3.73 -34.87
C SER A 87 -12.24 -2.62 -34.28
N GLY A 88 -11.51 -2.93 -33.20
CA GLY A 88 -10.67 -1.97 -32.49
C GLY A 88 -9.41 -1.59 -33.26
N PRO A 89 -8.89 -0.36 -33.08
CA PRO A 89 -7.70 0.12 -33.78
C PRO A 89 -6.37 -0.49 -33.30
N ALA A 90 -6.36 -1.20 -32.16
CA ALA A 90 -5.13 -1.67 -31.51
C ALA A 90 -4.93 -3.18 -31.65
N ALA A 91 -3.67 -3.58 -31.83
CA ALA A 91 -3.25 -4.97 -31.88
C ALA A 91 -2.51 -5.39 -30.59
N PRO A 92 -2.61 -6.66 -30.17
CA PRO A 92 -3.49 -7.69 -30.74
C PRO A 92 -4.95 -7.53 -30.25
N ALA A 93 -5.92 -8.05 -31.01
CA ALA A 93 -7.34 -7.99 -30.66
C ALA A 93 -7.73 -9.07 -29.63
N PHE A 94 -7.08 -9.05 -28.46
CA PHE A 94 -7.17 -10.10 -27.44
C PHE A 94 -8.48 -10.10 -26.63
N VAL A 95 -9.33 -9.08 -26.78
CA VAL A 95 -10.68 -9.03 -26.21
C VAL A 95 -11.75 -8.89 -27.30
N ARG A 96 -11.46 -9.36 -28.52
CA ARG A 96 -12.43 -9.40 -29.61
C ARG A 96 -13.72 -10.11 -29.22
N GLU A 97 -14.82 -9.50 -29.62
CA GLU A 97 -16.17 -9.81 -29.17
C GLU A 97 -16.94 -10.77 -30.08
N ASP A 98 -16.43 -10.99 -31.27
CA ASP A 98 -17.00 -11.86 -32.30
C ASP A 98 -16.59 -13.33 -32.16
N ASP A 99 -15.42 -13.62 -31.58
CA ASP A 99 -14.95 -15.00 -31.33
C ASP A 99 -13.98 -15.09 -30.14
N VAL A 100 -14.44 -15.70 -29.05
CA VAL A 100 -13.67 -15.90 -27.82
C VAL A 100 -12.50 -16.88 -27.99
N ASN A 101 -12.57 -17.81 -28.94
CA ASN A 101 -11.49 -18.75 -29.22
C ASN A 101 -10.32 -18.03 -29.89
N LEU A 102 -10.63 -17.09 -30.78
CA LEU A 102 -9.62 -16.24 -31.41
C LEU A 102 -9.09 -15.18 -30.42
N ALA A 103 -9.94 -14.64 -29.55
CA ALA A 103 -9.51 -13.76 -28.45
C ALA A 103 -8.50 -14.46 -27.54
N TYR A 104 -8.82 -15.69 -27.10
CA TYR A 104 -7.96 -16.55 -26.29
C TYR A 104 -6.60 -16.79 -26.97
N ALA A 105 -6.59 -17.17 -28.26
CA ALA A 105 -5.34 -17.42 -28.99
C ALA A 105 -4.43 -16.17 -29.07
N LEU A 106 -5.03 -14.98 -29.13
CA LEU A 106 -4.31 -13.71 -29.13
C LEU A 106 -3.88 -13.25 -27.73
N ALA A 107 -4.59 -13.67 -26.68
CA ALA A 107 -4.29 -13.35 -25.29
C ALA A 107 -3.17 -14.23 -24.70
N ASN A 108 -3.14 -15.53 -25.04
CA ASN A 108 -2.17 -16.50 -24.49
C ASN A 108 -0.71 -16.02 -24.53
N PRO A 109 -0.17 -15.47 -25.64
CA PRO A 109 1.22 -15.02 -25.68
C PRO A 109 1.51 -13.78 -24.81
N LEU A 110 0.48 -13.13 -24.27
CA LEU A 110 0.58 -11.92 -23.44
C LEU A 110 0.47 -12.24 -21.94
N VAL A 111 0.18 -13.49 -21.59
CA VAL A 111 -0.15 -13.92 -20.24
C VAL A 111 0.78 -15.03 -19.80
N ASP A 112 1.35 -14.85 -18.61
CA ASP A 112 2.04 -15.89 -17.88
C ASP A 112 1.10 -16.40 -16.78
N LEU A 113 0.54 -17.59 -16.98
CA LEU A 113 -0.36 -18.21 -16.00
C LEU A 113 0.38 -18.70 -14.75
N SER A 114 1.70 -18.87 -14.82
CA SER A 114 2.54 -19.25 -13.68
C SER A 114 3.00 -18.06 -12.84
N SER A 115 3.11 -16.88 -13.47
CA SER A 115 3.33 -15.60 -12.81
C SER A 115 2.37 -14.51 -13.35
N PRO A 116 1.11 -14.50 -12.88
CA PRO A 116 0.09 -13.56 -13.37
C PRO A 116 0.49 -12.09 -13.30
N ALA A 117 1.19 -11.68 -12.23
CA ALA A 117 1.67 -10.31 -12.06
C ALA A 117 2.71 -9.88 -13.11
N ASP A 118 3.50 -10.82 -13.63
CA ASP A 118 4.53 -10.56 -14.64
C ASP A 118 3.97 -10.57 -16.09
N SER A 119 2.68 -10.89 -16.25
CA SER A 119 2.01 -10.90 -17.54
C SER A 119 2.13 -9.55 -18.26
N ARG A 120 2.29 -9.59 -19.59
CA ARG A 120 2.39 -8.37 -20.42
C ARG A 120 1.14 -7.50 -20.30
N LEU A 121 -0.04 -8.09 -20.16
CA LEU A 121 -1.28 -7.34 -19.92
C LEU A 121 -1.23 -6.53 -18.62
N VAL A 122 -0.71 -7.15 -17.54
CA VAL A 122 -0.61 -6.53 -16.21
C VAL A 122 0.41 -5.41 -16.20
N THR A 123 1.65 -5.72 -16.61
CA THR A 123 2.75 -4.74 -16.59
C THR A 123 2.48 -3.54 -17.50
N LYS A 124 1.78 -3.74 -18.62
CA LYS A 124 1.42 -2.64 -19.53
C LYS A 124 0.43 -1.67 -18.90
N VAL A 125 -0.62 -2.17 -18.24
CA VAL A 125 -1.63 -1.34 -17.58
C VAL A 125 -1.08 -0.71 -16.30
N ALA A 126 -0.30 -1.47 -15.51
CA ALA A 126 0.40 -0.95 -14.34
C ALA A 126 1.38 0.19 -14.67
N GLY A 127 1.89 0.22 -15.90
CA GLY A 127 2.73 1.29 -16.43
C GLY A 127 1.99 2.49 -17.03
N GLY A 128 0.66 2.61 -16.84
CA GLY A 128 -0.12 3.78 -17.28
C GLY A 128 -0.98 3.58 -18.53
N HIS A 129 -1.19 2.35 -18.99
CA HIS A 129 -2.03 2.10 -20.16
C HIS A 129 -3.52 2.07 -19.79
N ASN A 130 -4.18 3.22 -19.91
CA ASN A 130 -5.65 3.38 -19.85
C ASN A 130 -6.30 2.69 -18.63
N CYS A 131 -5.73 2.90 -17.44
CA CYS A 131 -6.34 2.45 -16.21
C CYS A 131 -7.68 3.15 -15.99
N TRP A 132 -8.67 2.39 -15.51
CA TRP A 132 -10.01 2.88 -15.19
C TRP A 132 -10.23 3.13 -13.68
N LEU A 133 -9.17 2.97 -12.90
CA LEU A 133 -9.10 3.27 -11.47
C LEU A 133 -8.19 4.49 -11.26
N ALA A 134 -8.15 4.99 -10.03
CA ALA A 134 -7.29 6.12 -9.66
C ALA A 134 -5.78 5.78 -9.67
N SER A 135 -5.42 4.49 -9.74
CA SER A 135 -4.05 4.01 -9.65
C SER A 135 -3.79 2.95 -10.70
N ASP A 136 -2.78 3.20 -11.54
CA ASP A 136 -2.36 2.26 -12.59
C ASP A 136 -1.93 0.91 -12.00
N SER A 137 -1.19 0.93 -10.88
CA SER A 137 -0.79 -0.28 -10.18
C SER A 137 -1.99 -1.06 -9.62
N ALA A 138 -3.06 -0.36 -9.19
CA ALA A 138 -4.30 -1.02 -8.78
C ALA A 138 -5.00 -1.69 -9.97
N CYS A 139 -5.05 -1.07 -11.15
CA CYS A 139 -5.56 -1.73 -12.36
C CYS A 139 -4.74 -2.96 -12.73
N GLY A 140 -3.40 -2.87 -12.65
CA GLY A 140 -2.51 -4.01 -12.86
C GLY A 140 -2.82 -5.16 -11.91
N ALA A 141 -2.96 -4.88 -10.60
CA ALA A 141 -3.29 -5.88 -9.60
C ALA A 141 -4.67 -6.55 -9.86
N VAL A 142 -5.67 -5.77 -10.29
CA VAL A 142 -6.99 -6.31 -10.65
C VAL A 142 -6.89 -7.24 -11.87
N ILE A 143 -6.12 -6.88 -12.90
CA ILE A 143 -5.90 -7.74 -14.07
C ILE A 143 -5.13 -9.01 -13.68
N ALA A 144 -4.15 -8.91 -12.77
CA ALA A 144 -3.43 -10.08 -12.26
C ALA A 144 -4.40 -11.05 -11.57
N ALA A 145 -5.33 -10.55 -10.74
CA ALA A 145 -6.34 -11.37 -10.09
C ALA A 145 -7.29 -12.07 -11.09
N TYR A 146 -7.63 -11.42 -12.22
CA TYR A 146 -8.39 -12.05 -13.31
C TYR A 146 -7.64 -13.20 -13.96
N ILE A 147 -6.33 -13.03 -14.18
CA ILE A 147 -5.46 -14.06 -14.75
C ILE A 147 -5.26 -15.21 -13.75
N GLU A 148 -5.10 -14.93 -12.47
CA GLU A 148 -5.07 -15.93 -11.39
C GLU A 148 -6.36 -16.76 -11.37
N ALA A 149 -7.51 -16.09 -11.48
CA ALA A 149 -8.81 -16.75 -11.52
C ALA A 149 -8.95 -17.63 -12.78
N TRP A 150 -8.48 -17.17 -13.94
CA TRP A 150 -8.40 -17.98 -15.15
C TRP A 150 -7.53 -19.22 -14.94
N ALA A 151 -6.29 -19.06 -14.46
CA ALA A 151 -5.39 -20.18 -14.18
C ALA A 151 -6.03 -21.21 -13.24
N SER A 152 -6.84 -20.77 -12.27
CA SER A 152 -7.58 -21.65 -11.36
C SER A 152 -8.82 -22.31 -11.98
N GLY A 153 -9.51 -21.62 -12.89
CA GLY A 153 -10.74 -22.10 -13.54
C GLY A 153 -10.48 -23.12 -14.66
N SER A 154 -9.30 -23.06 -15.29
CA SER A 154 -8.85 -24.04 -16.28
C SER A 154 -8.53 -25.41 -15.67
N ALA A 155 -8.42 -25.47 -14.34
CA ALA A 155 -8.21 -26.69 -13.56
C ALA A 155 -9.51 -27.48 -13.27
N ALA A 156 -10.40 -27.61 -14.26
CA ALA A 156 -11.56 -28.51 -14.18
C ALA A 156 -11.09 -29.98 -14.16
N GLY A 157 -10.65 -30.44 -12.99
CA GLY A 157 -10.02 -31.74 -12.74
C GLY A 157 -8.97 -31.74 -11.63
N GLY A 158 -8.60 -30.58 -11.08
CA GLY A 158 -7.66 -30.47 -9.98
C GLY A 158 -8.09 -29.36 -9.06
N GLY A 159 -8.90 -29.69 -8.04
CA GLY A 159 -9.08 -28.77 -6.91
C GLY A 159 -7.71 -28.29 -6.45
N ARG A 160 -7.60 -27.00 -6.11
CA ARG A 160 -6.36 -26.36 -5.63
C ARG A 160 -5.56 -27.35 -4.77
N GLN A 161 -4.57 -28.01 -5.36
CA GLN A 161 -3.38 -28.22 -4.60
C GLN A 161 -2.87 -26.79 -4.49
N ILE A 162 -3.09 -26.18 -3.32
CA ILE A 162 -2.16 -25.15 -2.89
C ILE A 162 -0.82 -25.86 -3.03
N GLN A 163 -0.09 -25.54 -4.10
CA GLN A 163 1.34 -25.76 -4.16
C GLN A 163 1.84 -24.84 -3.06
N LEU A 164 1.77 -25.37 -1.84
CA LEU A 164 2.69 -25.04 -0.80
C LEU A 164 4.00 -25.38 -1.47
N VAL A 165 4.63 -24.37 -2.09
CA VAL A 165 6.06 -24.38 -2.19
C VAL A 165 6.47 -24.47 -0.73
N ALA A 166 6.80 -25.68 -0.30
CA ALA A 166 7.42 -25.86 0.98
C ALA A 166 8.54 -24.82 0.99
N PRO A 167 8.62 -23.93 1.99
CA PRO A 167 9.84 -23.18 2.22
C PRO A 167 10.97 -24.19 2.03
N PRO A 168 11.99 -23.89 1.20
CA PRO A 168 13.01 -24.86 0.85
C PRO A 168 13.37 -25.64 2.11
N ASP A 169 13.27 -26.98 2.07
CA ASP A 169 13.40 -27.81 3.26
C ASP A 169 14.64 -27.37 4.03
N LYS A 170 14.41 -26.62 5.10
CA LYS A 170 15.42 -26.29 6.07
C LYS A 170 15.44 -27.54 6.92
N ASP A 171 16.50 -28.33 6.79
CA ASP A 171 16.77 -29.43 7.69
C ASP A 171 16.43 -28.97 9.12
N PRO A 172 15.48 -29.60 9.84
CA PRO A 172 15.13 -29.20 11.21
C PRO A 172 16.37 -29.29 12.10
N GLY A 173 17.10 -28.18 12.20
CA GLY A 173 18.45 -28.14 12.78
C GLY A 173 19.45 -27.23 12.05
N ALA A 174 19.15 -26.75 10.85
CA ALA A 174 19.99 -25.78 10.12
C ALA A 174 19.67 -24.32 10.44
N SER A 175 18.50 -24.03 11.02
CA SER A 175 18.15 -22.69 11.47
C SER A 175 18.97 -22.33 12.71
N LYS A 176 19.68 -21.21 12.68
CA LYS A 176 20.43 -20.74 13.85
C LYS A 176 19.46 -20.25 14.92
N ASN A 177 19.69 -20.70 16.15
CA ASN A 177 18.99 -20.16 17.30
C ASN A 177 19.73 -18.94 17.84
N PHE A 178 18.95 -17.99 18.35
CA PHE A 178 19.50 -16.91 19.14
C PHE A 178 20.12 -17.45 20.43
N PRO A 179 21.28 -16.95 20.85
CA PRO A 179 21.80 -17.20 22.19
C PRO A 179 20.76 -16.87 23.28
N ASP A 180 20.75 -17.61 24.37
CA ASP A 180 19.81 -17.39 25.47
C ASP A 180 20.02 -16.02 26.15
N ASP A 181 21.28 -15.58 26.19
CA ASP A 181 21.70 -14.30 26.76
C ASP A 181 22.18 -13.30 25.70
N SER A 182 22.42 -12.06 26.13
CA SER A 182 22.83 -10.94 25.26
C SER A 182 24.34 -10.79 25.14
N ALA A 183 25.17 -11.69 25.69
CA ALA A 183 26.61 -11.49 25.77
C ALA A 183 27.27 -11.32 24.40
N GLN A 184 26.90 -12.15 23.41
CA GLN A 184 27.38 -12.00 22.04
C GLN A 184 26.81 -10.75 21.36
N PHE A 185 25.54 -10.44 21.58
CA PHE A 185 24.89 -9.25 21.03
C PHE A 185 25.58 -7.95 21.50
N SER A 186 25.98 -7.91 22.78
CA SER A 186 26.64 -6.77 23.42
C SER A 186 27.97 -6.37 22.76
N THR A 187 28.66 -7.32 22.15
CA THR A 187 29.99 -7.12 21.55
C THR A 187 29.97 -7.08 20.02
N THR A 188 28.82 -7.34 19.40
CA THR A 188 28.69 -7.45 17.94
C THR A 188 27.72 -6.42 17.38
N VAL A 189 26.41 -6.66 17.53
CA VAL A 189 25.36 -5.87 16.89
C VAL A 189 25.01 -4.62 17.71
N HIS A 190 25.00 -4.73 19.04
CA HIS A 190 24.58 -3.62 19.92
C HIS A 190 25.43 -2.35 19.77
N PRO A 191 26.78 -2.40 19.63
CA PRO A 191 27.58 -1.20 19.38
C PRO A 191 27.20 -0.44 18.11
N LEU A 192 26.82 -1.16 17.04
CA LEU A 192 26.37 -0.55 15.78
C LEU A 192 25.00 0.11 15.93
N LEU A 193 24.07 -0.56 16.61
CA LEU A 193 22.72 -0.04 16.85
C LEU A 193 22.74 1.19 17.77
N THR A 194 23.58 1.18 18.81
CA THR A 194 23.72 2.32 19.71
C THR A 194 24.39 3.51 19.02
N ALA A 195 25.44 3.28 18.22
CA ALA A 195 26.12 4.36 17.51
C ALA A 195 25.23 5.08 16.50
N ASN A 196 24.34 4.35 15.81
CA ASN A 196 23.64 4.87 14.63
C ASN A 196 22.13 4.99 14.80
N CYS A 197 21.52 4.28 15.75
CA CYS A 197 20.06 4.19 15.87
C CYS A 197 19.51 4.70 17.20
N ALA A 198 20.35 4.84 18.25
CA ALA A 198 19.90 5.25 19.59
C ALA A 198 19.25 6.64 19.63
N GLY A 199 19.52 7.50 18.65
CA GLY A 199 18.84 8.81 18.55
C GLY A 199 17.32 8.73 18.44
N CYS A 200 16.76 7.58 18.06
CA CYS A 200 15.31 7.33 18.00
C CYS A 200 14.90 5.97 18.58
N HIS A 201 15.75 4.94 18.51
CA HIS A 201 15.42 3.57 18.94
C HIS A 201 16.00 3.19 20.31
N ASP A 202 16.23 4.20 21.14
CA ASP A 202 16.48 4.09 22.58
C ASP A 202 15.25 4.66 23.31
N ASP A 203 14.86 4.05 24.43
CA ASP A 203 13.70 4.48 25.22
C ASP A 203 13.92 5.81 25.94
N ALA A 204 15.17 6.21 26.14
CA ALA A 204 15.59 7.51 26.66
C ALA A 204 15.88 8.56 25.56
N ALA A 205 15.63 8.25 24.28
CA ALA A 205 15.77 9.21 23.19
C ALA A 205 14.83 10.43 23.37
N ALA A 206 15.18 11.58 22.76
CA ALA A 206 14.32 12.76 22.81
C ALA A 206 12.94 12.54 22.16
N THR A 207 12.89 11.69 21.13
CA THR A 207 11.66 11.25 20.45
C THR A 207 11.68 9.73 20.25
N PRO A 208 11.39 8.94 21.31
CA PRO A 208 11.53 7.48 21.27
C PRO A 208 10.58 6.83 20.26
N GLN A 209 11.10 5.86 19.51
CA GLN A 209 10.38 5.05 18.53
C GLN A 209 10.62 3.57 18.84
N ALA A 210 9.53 2.85 19.12
CA ALA A 210 9.60 1.40 19.23
C ALA A 210 9.88 0.76 17.85
N PRO A 211 10.53 -0.41 17.80
CA PRO A 211 11.13 -1.14 18.93
C PRO A 211 12.46 -0.56 19.39
N PHE A 212 12.76 -0.67 20.69
CA PHE A 212 13.95 -0.09 21.33
C PHE A 212 15.18 -1.01 21.24
N PHE A 213 15.56 -1.42 20.03
CA PHE A 213 16.71 -2.31 19.81
C PHE A 213 18.08 -1.64 20.01
N ALA A 214 18.11 -0.33 20.23
CA ALA A 214 19.32 0.45 20.51
C ALA A 214 19.36 0.98 21.95
N ALA A 215 18.50 0.47 22.84
CA ALA A 215 18.47 0.86 24.25
C ALA A 215 19.79 0.58 24.98
N ALA A 216 20.12 1.40 25.97
CA ALA A 216 21.29 1.19 26.84
C ALA A 216 21.23 -0.11 27.65
N ASP A 217 20.03 -0.58 28.02
CA ASP A 217 19.82 -1.92 28.58
C ASP A 217 19.98 -2.96 27.47
N VAL A 218 21.10 -3.68 27.50
CA VAL A 218 21.49 -4.64 26.46
C VAL A 218 20.54 -5.83 26.41
N ASP A 219 19.97 -6.29 27.52
CA ASP A 219 19.06 -7.43 27.55
C ASP A 219 17.71 -7.05 26.94
N ALA A 220 17.21 -5.85 27.26
CA ALA A 220 16.01 -5.29 26.65
C ALA A 220 16.19 -5.04 25.15
N ALA A 221 17.31 -4.43 24.76
CA ALA A 221 17.67 -4.19 23.37
C ALA A 221 17.79 -5.49 22.57
N TYR A 222 18.41 -6.52 23.15
CA TYR A 222 18.52 -7.85 22.56
C TYR A 222 17.14 -8.48 22.33
N GLY A 223 16.26 -8.43 23.33
CA GLY A 223 14.87 -8.87 23.22
C GLY A 223 14.13 -8.20 22.06
N ALA A 224 14.28 -6.88 21.92
CA ALA A 224 13.66 -6.10 20.87
C ALA A 224 14.27 -6.36 19.47
N ALA A 225 15.56 -6.65 19.40
CA ALA A 225 16.30 -6.91 18.16
C ALA A 225 16.04 -8.31 17.57
N LYS A 226 15.81 -9.32 18.41
CA LYS A 226 15.62 -10.72 17.99
C LYS A 226 14.59 -10.89 16.87
N ALA A 227 13.43 -10.25 17.00
CA ALA A 227 12.35 -10.33 16.00
C ALA A 227 12.63 -9.54 14.71
N LYS A 228 13.80 -8.88 14.60
CA LYS A 228 14.21 -8.04 13.47
C LYS A 228 15.47 -8.58 12.78
N ILE A 229 16.06 -9.65 13.30
CA ILE A 229 17.28 -10.26 12.77
C ILE A 229 16.93 -11.64 12.22
N ASP A 230 17.35 -11.89 10.98
CA ASP A 230 17.36 -13.22 10.38
C ASP A 230 18.79 -13.77 10.51
N LEU A 231 19.00 -14.70 11.44
CA LEU A 231 20.32 -15.29 11.70
C LEU A 231 20.79 -16.22 10.58
N ASP A 232 19.85 -16.77 9.80
CA ASP A 232 20.14 -17.65 8.68
C ASP A 232 20.55 -16.84 7.46
N ASN A 233 19.91 -15.69 7.25
CA ASN A 233 20.22 -14.78 6.18
C ASN A 233 20.26 -13.33 6.67
N PRO A 234 21.43 -12.84 7.15
CA PRO A 234 21.57 -11.49 7.69
C PRO A 234 21.09 -10.39 6.73
N ALA A 235 21.24 -10.58 5.41
CA ALA A 235 20.79 -9.62 4.41
C ALA A 235 19.27 -9.40 4.40
N ASN A 236 18.50 -10.39 4.87
CA ASN A 236 17.03 -10.32 5.00
C ASN A 236 16.56 -9.74 6.34
N SER A 237 17.46 -9.48 7.28
CA SER A 237 17.11 -8.88 8.58
C SER A 237 16.37 -7.56 8.35
N ARG A 238 15.30 -7.32 9.11
CA ARG A 238 14.50 -6.09 8.97
C ARG A 238 15.35 -4.83 9.18
N LEU A 239 16.31 -4.89 10.12
CA LEU A 239 17.28 -3.81 10.37
C LEU A 239 18.06 -3.46 9.11
N VAL A 240 18.53 -4.49 8.41
CA VAL A 240 19.36 -4.38 7.20
C VAL A 240 18.53 -3.89 6.00
N VAL A 241 17.34 -4.45 5.76
CA VAL A 241 16.45 -4.03 4.66
C VAL A 241 15.99 -2.58 4.85
N ARG A 242 15.66 -2.19 6.08
CA ARG A 242 15.22 -0.82 6.40
C ARG A 242 16.32 0.20 6.12
N LEU A 243 17.57 -0.17 6.37
CA LEU A 243 18.72 0.67 6.08
C LEU A 243 19.05 0.69 4.58
N ARG A 244 19.27 -0.49 3.99
CA ARG A 244 19.76 -0.68 2.61
C ARG A 244 18.75 -0.28 1.54
N ASN A 245 17.52 -0.78 1.65
CA ASN A 245 16.53 -0.71 0.57
C ASN A 245 15.52 0.42 0.78
N GLU A 246 15.38 0.86 2.03
CA GLU A 246 14.39 1.88 2.42
C GLU A 246 15.05 3.16 2.92
N PHE A 247 16.38 3.24 2.85
CA PHE A 247 17.18 4.45 3.05
C PHE A 247 16.92 5.14 4.39
N HIS A 248 16.71 4.35 5.45
CA HIS A 248 16.30 4.87 6.74
C HIS A 248 17.50 5.37 7.55
N ASN A 249 17.78 6.67 7.44
CA ASN A 249 18.78 7.39 8.24
C ASN A 249 20.16 6.70 8.27
N CYS A 250 20.65 6.29 7.10
CA CYS A 250 22.02 5.78 7.01
C CYS A 250 23.04 6.88 7.32
N TRP A 251 24.20 6.49 7.85
CA TRP A 251 25.16 7.40 8.45
C TRP A 251 26.28 7.81 7.48
N SER A 252 26.34 7.19 6.31
CA SER A 252 27.16 7.62 5.17
C SER A 252 26.30 8.03 3.98
N ALA A 253 26.96 8.39 2.88
CA ALA A 253 26.28 8.69 1.61
C ALA A 253 25.79 7.43 0.88
N ASP A 254 26.17 6.24 1.36
CA ASP A 254 25.85 4.96 0.73
C ASP A 254 25.24 3.99 1.75
N CYS A 255 23.91 3.94 1.79
CA CYS A 255 23.19 3.04 2.69
C CYS A 255 23.45 1.55 2.39
N GLN A 256 23.94 1.20 1.19
CA GLN A 256 24.35 -0.17 0.89
C GLN A 256 25.60 -0.53 1.70
N SER A 257 26.60 0.34 1.69
CA SER A 257 27.83 0.15 2.46
C SER A 257 27.56 0.11 3.96
N ASP A 258 26.66 0.95 4.46
CA ASP A 258 26.30 0.99 5.89
C ASP A 258 25.59 -0.30 6.33
N ALA A 259 24.78 -0.90 5.44
CA ALA A 259 24.07 -2.13 5.70
C ALA A 259 24.94 -3.40 5.59
N ASP A 260 26.15 -3.27 5.03
CA ASP A 260 27.13 -4.35 4.88
C ASP A 260 28.23 -4.31 5.99
N ALA A 261 28.14 -3.34 6.90
CA ALA A 261 29.07 -3.10 8.01
C ALA A 261 28.90 -4.05 9.21
#